data_AF-A0A3A9FEJ2-F1
#
_entry.id   AF-A0A3A9FEJ2-F1
#
_cell.length_a   1.000
_cell.length_b   1.000
_cell.length_c   1.000
_cell.angle_alpha   90.00
_cell.angle_beta   90.00
_cell.angle_gamma   90.00
#
_symmetry.space_group_name_H-M   'P 1'
#
loop_
_entity.id
_entity.type
_entity.pdbx_description
1 polymer ?
#
loop_
_entity_poly.entity_id
_entity_poly.type
_entity_poly.pdbx_seq_one_letter_code
_entity_poly.pdbx_strand_id
1 'polypeptide(L)'
;MSLFQKAKKAKENKNGFTLVELIVVLVILAILAAVLVPTMTKWIDKANEKQVVIDARTAYLAAQTVVSEQYGLGNTIEELSFANDTDSDDANGEAAELADISGDYSASFTVTSNKVEAGSFTKGGFTAILANGTWTVEKSE
;
A
#
# COMPACT_ATOMS: atom_id res chain seq x y z
N MET A 1 -21.76 -56.23 28.82
CA MET A 1 -22.20 -54.84 29.07
C MET A 1 -22.96 -54.38 27.83
N SER A 2 -24.25 -54.04 27.95
CA SER A 2 -25.09 -53.83 26.76
C SER A 2 -24.68 -52.56 26.00
N LEU A 3 -24.76 -52.60 24.66
CA LEU A 3 -24.48 -51.45 23.79
C LEU A 3 -25.37 -50.24 24.13
N PHE A 4 -26.59 -50.50 24.62
CA PHE A 4 -27.51 -49.48 25.12
C PHE A 4 -26.98 -48.73 26.35
N GLN A 5 -26.22 -49.40 27.22
CA GLN A 5 -25.56 -48.75 28.36
C GLN A 5 -24.39 -47.86 27.91
N LYS A 6 -23.65 -48.25 26.88
CA LYS A 6 -22.57 -47.42 26.29
C LYS A 6 -23.11 -46.14 25.64
N ALA A 7 -24.24 -46.22 24.91
CA ALA A 7 -24.87 -45.05 24.30
C ALA A 7 -25.43 -44.05 25.33
N LYS A 8 -26.00 -44.54 26.44
CA LYS A 8 -26.49 -43.69 27.54
C LYS A 8 -25.35 -42.97 28.26
N LYS A 9 -24.25 -43.67 28.55
CA LYS A 9 -23.06 -43.10 29.23
C LYS A 9 -22.33 -42.05 28.38
N ALA A 10 -22.36 -42.17 27.05
CA ALA A 10 -21.79 -41.18 26.13
C ALA A 10 -22.59 -39.86 26.08
N LYS A 11 -23.88 -39.87 26.43
CA LYS A 11 -24.71 -38.65 26.53
C LYS A 11 -24.53 -37.92 27.87
N GLU A 12 -24.27 -38.66 28.95
CA GLU A 12 -24.02 -38.12 30.29
C GLU A 12 -22.64 -37.46 30.42
N ASN A 13 -21.66 -37.85 29.59
CA ASN A 13 -20.32 -37.25 29.57
C ASN A 13 -20.19 -35.98 28.70
N LYS A 14 -21.30 -35.40 28.23
CA LYS A 14 -21.28 -34.11 27.54
C LYS A 14 -21.36 -32.98 28.56
N ASN A 15 -20.24 -32.70 29.22
CA ASN A 15 -20.05 -31.44 29.94
C ASN A 15 -20.00 -30.33 28.88
N GLY A 16 -21.18 -29.81 28.51
CA GLY A 16 -21.31 -28.73 27.55
C GLY A 16 -20.79 -27.41 28.12
N PHE A 17 -20.21 -26.60 27.25
CA PHE A 17 -19.83 -25.22 27.56
C PHE A 17 -21.06 -24.45 28.04
N THR A 18 -20.99 -23.76 29.17
CA THR A 18 -22.11 -22.97 29.66
C THR A 18 -22.25 -21.69 28.82
N LEU A 19 -23.48 -21.19 28.66
CA LEU A 19 -23.70 -19.90 28.00
C LEU A 19 -22.93 -18.77 28.71
N VAL A 20 -22.77 -18.89 30.03
CA VAL A 20 -22.04 -17.92 30.88
C VAL A 20 -20.55 -17.88 30.52
N GLU A 21 -19.91 -19.03 30.31
CA GLU A 21 -18.50 -19.07 29.89
C GLU A 21 -18.32 -18.45 28.50
N LEU A 22 -19.30 -18.60 27.60
CA LEU A 22 -19.24 -18.03 26.25
C LEU A 22 -19.35 -16.51 26.26
N ILE A 23 -20.26 -15.95 27.05
CA ILE A 23 -20.41 -14.50 27.13
C ILE A 23 -19.19 -13.83 27.77
N VAL A 24 -18.56 -14.45 28.77
CA VAL A 24 -17.37 -13.88 29.42
C VAL A 24 -16.21 -13.79 28.43
N VAL A 25 -16.01 -14.82 27.60
CA VAL A 25 -14.99 -14.81 26.54
C VAL A 25 -15.29 -13.74 25.50
N LEU A 26 -16.54 -13.61 25.03
CA LEU A 26 -16.91 -12.58 24.06
C LEU A 26 -16.71 -11.16 24.60
N VAL A 27 -16.98 -10.92 25.89
CA VAL A 27 -16.73 -9.64 26.55
C VAL A 27 -15.23 -9.32 26.57
N ILE A 28 -14.38 -10.28 26.93
CA ILE A 28 -12.92 -10.07 26.94
C ILE A 28 -12.41 -9.81 25.50
N LEU A 29 -12.86 -10.58 24.52
CA LEU A 29 -12.50 -10.38 23.11
C LEU A 29 -12.94 -8.99 22.60
N ALA A 30 -14.12 -8.53 22.99
CA ALA A 30 -14.60 -7.20 22.61
C ALA A 30 -13.71 -6.08 23.19
N ILE A 31 -13.30 -6.19 24.46
CA ILE A 31 -12.39 -5.21 25.09
C ILE A 31 -11.02 -5.20 24.41
N LEU A 32 -10.46 -6.38 24.13
CA LEU A 32 -9.17 -6.51 23.44
C LEU A 32 -9.23 -5.94 22.02
N ALA A 33 -10.28 -6.25 21.27
CA ALA A 33 -10.48 -5.74 19.92
C ALA A 33 -10.62 -4.21 19.91
N ALA A 34 -11.33 -3.62 20.88
CA ALA A 34 -11.53 -2.18 20.96
C ALA A 34 -10.22 -1.39 21.11
N VAL A 35 -9.24 -1.93 21.84
CA VAL A 35 -7.93 -1.28 22.02
C VAL A 35 -6.95 -1.63 20.87
N LEU A 36 -7.02 -2.85 20.34
CA LEU A 36 -6.09 -3.33 19.33
C LEU A 36 -6.36 -2.75 17.94
N VAL A 37 -7.62 -2.72 17.49
CA VAL A 37 -7.99 -2.24 16.15
C VAL A 37 -7.44 -0.83 15.83
N PRO A 38 -7.63 0.21 16.67
CA PRO A 38 -7.18 1.57 16.33
C PRO A 38 -5.66 1.73 16.31
N THR A 39 -4.93 0.90 17.06
CA THR A 39 -3.46 0.94 17.01
C THR A 39 -2.98 0.30 15.71
N MET A 40 -3.49 -0.89 15.37
CA MET A 40 -3.13 -1.61 14.15
C MET A 40 -3.41 -0.80 12.88
N THR A 41 -4.56 -0.11 12.78
CA THR A 41 -4.87 0.72 11.61
C THR A 41 -3.87 1.86 11.41
N LYS A 42 -3.43 2.54 12.49
CA LYS A 42 -2.38 3.57 12.41
C LYS A 42 -1.03 3.03 11.94
N TRP A 43 -0.66 1.83 12.36
CA TRP A 43 0.59 1.19 11.91
C TRP A 43 0.51 0.81 10.43
N ILE A 44 -0.65 0.35 9.96
CA ILE A 44 -0.91 0.05 8.55
C ILE A 44 -0.80 1.32 7.71
N ASP A 45 -1.45 2.42 8.12
CA ASP A 45 -1.35 3.70 7.43
C ASP A 45 0.10 4.18 7.34
N LYS A 46 0.84 4.14 8.45
CA LYS A 46 2.26 4.51 8.48
C LYS A 46 3.15 3.61 7.61
N ALA A 47 2.79 2.33 7.47
CA ALA A 47 3.50 1.42 6.57
C ALA A 47 3.24 1.78 5.11
N ASN A 48 1.97 2.06 4.76
CA ASN A 48 1.59 2.51 3.42
C ASN A 48 2.22 3.86 3.06
N GLU A 49 2.26 4.82 3.99
CA GLU A 49 2.96 6.11 3.81
C GLU A 49 4.46 5.91 3.51
N LYS A 50 5.11 4.95 4.17
CA LYS A 50 6.52 4.64 3.88
C LYS A 50 6.68 3.93 2.55
N GLN A 51 5.79 3.00 2.24
CA GLN A 51 5.83 2.24 0.98
C GLN A 51 5.64 3.17 -0.21
N VAL A 52 4.66 4.10 -0.16
CA VAL A 52 4.43 5.05 -1.24
C VAL A 52 5.63 5.96 -1.46
N VAL A 53 6.35 6.37 -0.41
CA VAL A 53 7.58 7.17 -0.55
C VAL A 53 8.71 6.37 -1.21
N ILE A 54 8.82 5.07 -0.92
CA ILE A 54 9.81 4.19 -1.56
C ILE A 54 9.48 4.06 -3.05
N ASP A 55 8.23 3.72 -3.37
CA ASP A 55 7.76 3.57 -4.74
C ASP A 55 7.90 4.89 -5.51
N ALA A 56 7.55 6.03 -4.89
CA ALA A 56 7.71 7.36 -5.48
C ALA A 56 9.17 7.71 -5.79
N ARG A 57 10.11 7.29 -4.93
CA ARG A 57 11.55 7.45 -5.21
C ARG A 57 12.00 6.59 -6.38
N THR A 58 11.49 5.36 -6.49
CA THR A 58 11.74 4.50 -7.65
C THR A 58 11.22 5.16 -8.93
N ALA A 59 9.99 5.66 -8.91
CA ALA A 59 9.39 6.40 -10.04
C ALA A 59 10.20 7.66 -10.39
N TYR A 60 10.65 8.41 -9.39
CA TYR A 60 11.51 9.59 -9.59
C TYR A 60 12.85 9.22 -10.25
N LEU A 61 13.47 8.12 -9.84
CA LEU A 61 14.74 7.67 -10.42
C LEU A 61 14.57 7.22 -11.87
N ALA A 62 13.48 6.49 -12.17
CA ALA A 62 13.12 6.13 -13.53
C ALA A 62 12.90 7.38 -14.40
N ALA A 63 12.08 8.33 -13.92
CA ALA A 63 11.84 9.59 -14.59
C ALA A 63 13.12 10.38 -14.85
N GLN A 64 13.99 10.53 -13.83
CA GLN A 64 15.26 11.25 -13.98
C GLN A 64 16.20 10.54 -14.98
N THR A 65 16.16 9.21 -15.05
CA THR A 65 16.97 8.43 -16.00
C THR A 65 16.53 8.73 -17.43
N VAL A 66 15.22 8.61 -17.72
CA VAL A 66 14.67 8.90 -19.04
C VAL A 66 14.90 10.35 -19.45
N VAL A 67 14.67 11.30 -18.53
CA VAL A 67 14.93 12.72 -18.77
C VAL A 67 16.39 12.98 -19.15
N SER A 68 17.33 12.29 -18.48
CA SER A 68 18.76 12.41 -18.77
C SER A 68 19.13 11.83 -20.13
N GLU A 69 18.54 10.69 -20.50
CA GLU A 69 18.73 10.04 -21.81
C GLU A 69 18.19 10.92 -22.95
N GLN A 70 16.98 11.44 -22.79
CA GLN A 70 16.32 12.30 -23.77
C GLN A 70 17.07 13.62 -23.98
N TYR A 71 17.60 14.19 -22.90
CA TYR A 71 18.49 15.35 -23.01
C TYR A 71 19.79 15.03 -23.78
N GLY A 72 20.35 13.84 -23.60
CA GLY A 72 21.51 13.36 -24.36
C GLY A 72 21.24 13.26 -25.87
N LEU A 73 19.99 13.00 -26.25
CA LEU A 73 19.51 12.99 -27.64
C LEU A 73 19.15 14.39 -28.19
N GLY A 74 19.26 15.44 -27.35
CA GLY A 74 18.92 16.81 -27.70
C GLY A 74 17.43 17.16 -27.53
N ASN A 75 16.63 16.26 -26.97
CA ASN A 75 15.23 16.51 -26.64
C ASN A 75 15.13 17.21 -25.27
N THR A 76 14.10 18.03 -25.08
CA THR A 76 13.79 18.62 -23.76
C THR A 76 12.42 18.14 -23.33
N ILE A 77 12.35 17.58 -22.12
CA ILE A 77 11.11 17.18 -21.46
C ILE A 77 10.84 18.19 -20.36
N GLU A 78 9.63 18.75 -20.35
CA GLU A 78 9.16 19.67 -19.31
C GLU A 78 8.28 18.97 -18.28
N GLU A 79 7.56 17.94 -18.71
CA GLU A 79 6.69 17.12 -17.86
C GLU A 79 6.77 15.66 -18.31
N LEU A 80 6.76 14.75 -17.34
CA LEU A 80 6.74 13.32 -17.55
C LEU A 80 5.67 12.70 -16.66
N SER A 81 4.72 12.00 -17.27
CA SER A 81 3.53 11.49 -16.61
C SER A 81 3.26 10.06 -17.04
N PHE A 82 3.21 9.15 -16.09
CA PHE A 82 3.05 7.73 -16.37
C PHE A 82 2.32 7.00 -15.26
N ALA A 83 1.75 5.85 -15.60
CA ALA A 83 1.01 4.95 -14.74
C ALA A 83 1.39 3.50 -15.06
N ASN A 84 0.90 2.55 -14.26
CA ASN A 84 1.12 1.11 -14.44
C ASN A 84 0.76 0.61 -15.86
N ASP A 85 -0.23 1.21 -16.49
CA ASP A 85 -0.78 0.81 -17.79
C ASP A 85 -0.31 1.70 -18.94
N THR A 86 0.67 2.57 -18.70
CA THR A 86 1.26 3.40 -19.76
C THR A 86 2.05 2.51 -20.70
N ASP A 87 1.45 2.22 -21.84
CA ASP A 87 2.02 1.44 -22.93
C ASP A 87 2.15 2.36 -24.16
N SER A 88 3.23 3.15 -24.17
CA SER A 88 3.54 4.12 -25.21
C SER A 88 5.02 4.02 -25.60
N ASP A 89 5.31 4.14 -26.90
CA ASP A 89 6.68 4.20 -27.43
C ASP A 89 7.28 5.62 -27.25
N ASP A 90 7.13 6.20 -26.07
CA ASP A 90 7.63 7.52 -25.70
C ASP A 90 8.31 7.50 -24.34
N ALA A 91 8.84 8.65 -23.93
CA ALA A 91 9.52 8.81 -22.64
C ALA A 91 8.63 8.42 -21.43
N ASN A 92 7.30 8.52 -21.55
CA ASN A 92 6.40 8.15 -20.46
C ASN A 92 6.30 6.62 -20.33
N GLY A 93 6.20 5.89 -21.44
CA GLY A 93 6.21 4.43 -21.43
C GLY A 93 7.56 3.86 -21.01
N GLU A 94 8.67 4.42 -21.49
CA GLU A 94 10.03 4.07 -21.04
C GLU A 94 10.19 4.24 -19.52
N ALA A 95 9.66 5.34 -18.97
CA ALA A 95 9.71 5.59 -17.53
C ALA A 95 8.81 4.63 -16.73
N ALA A 96 7.66 4.25 -17.27
CA ALA A 96 6.78 3.26 -16.65
C ALA A 96 7.42 1.88 -16.58
N GLU A 97 8.08 1.45 -17.67
CA GLU A 97 8.80 0.18 -17.74
C GLU A 97 10.00 0.16 -16.78
N LEU A 98 10.78 1.24 -16.74
CA LEU A 98 11.94 1.35 -15.83
C LEU A 98 11.54 1.44 -14.36
N ALA A 99 10.39 2.03 -14.04
CA ALA A 99 9.92 2.12 -12.66
C ALA A 99 9.54 0.74 -12.10
N ASP A 100 8.95 -0.13 -12.93
CA ASP A 100 8.52 -1.51 -12.60
C ASP A 100 7.83 -1.62 -11.22
N ILE A 101 6.87 -0.73 -10.97
CA ILE A 101 6.13 -0.69 -9.71
C ILE A 101 4.87 -1.53 -9.84
N SER A 102 4.69 -2.48 -8.91
CA SER A 102 3.49 -3.32 -8.87
C SER A 102 2.24 -2.58 -8.39
N GLY A 103 1.08 -2.95 -8.95
CA GLY A 103 -0.23 -2.42 -8.57
C GLY A 103 -0.60 -1.11 -9.26
N ASP A 104 -1.82 -0.63 -9.02
CA ASP A 104 -2.33 0.59 -9.65
C ASP A 104 -1.64 1.83 -9.05
N TYR A 105 -0.95 2.59 -9.88
CA TYR A 105 -0.28 3.82 -9.50
C TYR A 105 -0.35 4.86 -10.61
N SER A 106 -0.10 6.12 -10.25
CA SER A 106 0.15 7.21 -11.20
C SER A 106 1.28 8.09 -10.69
N ALA A 107 2.09 8.59 -11.62
CA ALA A 107 3.23 9.46 -11.39
C ALA A 107 3.18 10.66 -12.34
N SER A 108 3.51 11.85 -11.85
CA SER A 108 3.69 13.06 -12.65
C SER A 108 4.89 13.83 -12.10
N PHE A 109 5.80 14.22 -12.97
CA PHE A 109 7.04 14.90 -12.62
C PHE A 109 7.24 16.12 -13.51
N THR A 110 7.56 17.25 -12.89
CA THR A 110 7.97 18.47 -13.58
C THR A 110 9.48 18.54 -13.66
N VAL A 111 9.99 18.75 -14.86
CA VAL A 111 11.41 18.81 -15.17
C VAL A 111 11.80 20.25 -15.46
N THR A 112 12.87 20.72 -14.83
CA THR A 112 13.48 22.01 -15.15
C THR A 112 14.96 21.81 -15.33
N SER A 113 15.50 22.27 -16.46
CA SER A 113 16.94 22.17 -16.76
C SER A 113 17.50 20.74 -16.64
N ASN A 114 16.80 19.74 -17.19
CA ASN A 114 17.21 18.32 -17.14
C ASN A 114 17.24 17.73 -15.71
N LYS A 115 16.46 18.29 -14.79
CA LYS A 115 16.32 17.75 -13.46
C LYS A 115 14.84 17.71 -13.07
N VAL A 116 14.41 16.58 -12.52
CA VAL A 116 13.10 16.47 -11.89
C VAL A 116 13.12 17.31 -10.61
N GLU A 117 12.38 18.42 -10.61
CA GLU A 117 12.35 19.39 -9.49
C GLU A 117 11.14 19.20 -8.58
N ALA A 118 10.01 18.78 -9.16
CA ALA A 118 8.77 18.55 -8.45
C ALA A 118 8.01 17.38 -9.06
N GLY A 119 7.05 16.84 -8.31
CA GLY A 119 6.17 15.81 -8.83
C GLY A 119 5.27 15.20 -7.78
N SER A 120 4.42 14.28 -8.21
CA SER A 120 3.56 13.51 -7.34
C SER A 120 3.54 12.05 -7.78
N PHE A 121 3.37 11.16 -6.82
CA PHE A 121 3.19 9.73 -7.03
C PHE A 121 2.05 9.25 -6.15
N THR A 122 1.05 8.60 -6.72
CA THR A 122 -0.14 8.14 -6.00
C THR A 122 -0.29 6.63 -6.12
N LYS A 123 -0.49 5.96 -4.98
CA LYS A 123 -0.77 4.53 -4.89
C LYS A 123 -1.59 4.21 -3.65
N GLY A 124 -2.66 3.42 -3.82
CA GLY A 124 -3.47 2.91 -2.69
C GLY A 124 -4.10 3.99 -1.80
N GLY A 125 -4.48 5.15 -2.36
CA GLY A 125 -5.06 6.27 -1.61
C GLY A 125 -4.04 7.14 -0.86
N PHE A 126 -2.74 6.93 -1.09
CA PHE A 126 -1.67 7.80 -0.60
C PHE A 126 -0.99 8.48 -1.78
N THR A 127 -0.72 9.78 -1.64
CA THR A 127 -0.04 10.60 -2.62
C THR A 127 1.24 11.16 -1.99
N ALA A 128 2.39 10.74 -2.51
CA ALA A 128 3.68 11.31 -2.19
C ALA A 128 3.96 12.49 -3.12
N ILE A 129 4.23 13.67 -2.55
CA ILE A 129 4.51 14.91 -3.27
C ILE A 129 5.97 15.27 -3.06
N LEU A 130 6.69 15.51 -4.15
CA LEU A 130 8.04 16.04 -4.17
C LEU A 130 7.98 17.54 -4.39
N ALA A 131 8.44 18.32 -3.40
CA ALA A 131 8.62 19.76 -3.53
C ALA A 131 9.89 20.18 -2.79
N ASN A 132 10.72 21.03 -3.42
CA ASN A 132 11.96 21.54 -2.83
C ASN A 132 12.89 20.42 -2.30
N GLY A 133 12.94 19.28 -2.98
CA GLY A 133 13.77 18.12 -2.59
C GLY A 133 13.28 17.33 -1.38
N THR A 134 12.08 17.62 -0.86
CA THR A 134 11.47 16.90 0.26
C THR A 134 10.23 16.15 -0.20
N TRP A 135 10.07 14.91 0.28
CA TRP A 135 8.87 14.10 0.07
C TRP A 135 7.89 14.30 1.22
N THR A 136 6.68 14.74 0.91
CA THR A 136 5.55 14.79 1.84
C THR A 136 4.49 13.79 1.39
N VAL A 137 3.76 13.16 2.31
CA VAL A 137 2.69 12.20 1.97
C VAL A 137 1.36 12.77 2.43
N GLU A 138 0.39 12.75 1.54
CA GLU A 138 -1.01 13.07 1.79
C GLU A 138 -1.85 11.81 1.59
N LYS A 139 -2.85 11.60 2.45
CA LYS A 139 -3.82 10.51 2.30
C LYS A 139 -5.08 11.10 1.68
N SER A 140 -5.59 10.50 0.62
CA SER A 140 -6.92 10.85 0.10
C SER A 140 -7.96 10.50 1.15
N GLU A 141 -8.67 11.51 1.67
CA GLU A 141 -9.72 11.34 2.70
C GLU A 141 -10.81 10.35 2.30
#